data_AF-A0A1J5NXY5-F1
#
_entry.id   AF-A0A1J5NXY5-F1
#
_cell.length_a   1.000
_cell.length_b   1.000
_cell.length_c   1.000
_cell.angle_alpha   90.00
_cell.angle_beta   90.00
_cell.angle_gamma   90.00
#
_symmetry.space_group_name_H-M   'P 1'
#
loop_
_entity.id
_entity.type
_entity.pdbx_description
1 polymer ?
#
loop_
_entity_poly.entity_id
_entity_poly.type
_entity_poly.pdbx_seq_one_letter_code
_entity_poly.pdbx_strand_id
1 'polypeptide(L)'
;MSRIGPITEEKRAAIMQRSRYRGRFDTPVDRDSAFEMLKQRTEETQRQTQLSAQHAEEEKKAQSTARTSRRQTPMEAFISSTVRAIGSQIERQLFRSLLGSLKR
;
A
#
# COMPACT_ATOMS: atom_id res chain seq x y z
N MET A 1 45.00 14.28 -31.78
CA MET A 1 44.62 15.68 -31.51
C MET A 1 43.38 15.69 -30.63
N SER A 2 43.49 16.17 -29.39
CA SER A 2 42.34 16.32 -28.50
C SER A 2 41.54 17.55 -28.93
N ARG A 3 40.23 17.42 -29.12
CA ARG A 3 39.35 18.51 -29.54
C ARG A 3 38.57 18.99 -28.33
N ILE A 4 39.07 20.06 -27.70
CA ILE A 4 38.45 20.72 -26.55
C ILE A 4 37.65 21.91 -27.07
N GLY A 5 36.35 21.94 -26.76
CA GLY A 5 35.45 23.03 -27.16
C GLY A 5 33.99 22.57 -27.27
N PRO A 6 33.03 23.51 -27.28
CA PRO A 6 31.61 23.19 -27.40
C PRO A 6 31.31 22.52 -28.75
N ILE A 7 30.40 21.54 -28.74
CA ILE A 7 29.92 20.88 -29.96
C ILE A 7 28.81 21.73 -30.60
N THR A 8 28.83 21.86 -31.93
CA THR A 8 27.71 22.50 -32.66
C THR A 8 26.51 21.54 -32.74
N GLU A 9 25.30 22.08 -32.80
CA GLU A 9 24.09 21.25 -32.80
C GLU A 9 24.04 20.29 -34.00
N GLU A 10 24.49 20.73 -35.19
CA GLU A 10 24.60 19.89 -36.38
C GLU A 10 25.52 18.68 -36.17
N LYS A 11 26.68 18.90 -35.53
CA LYS A 11 27.64 17.82 -35.22
C LYS A 11 27.06 16.87 -34.18
N ARG A 12 26.36 17.41 -33.17
CA ARG A 12 25.66 16.61 -32.15
C ARG A 12 24.59 15.73 -32.80
N ALA A 13 23.77 16.29 -33.68
CA ALA A 13 22.73 15.57 -34.42
C ALA A 13 23.32 14.45 -35.29
N ALA A 14 24.40 14.72 -36.03
CA ALA A 14 25.07 13.71 -36.85
C ALA A 14 25.65 12.55 -36.02
N ILE A 15 26.21 12.83 -34.83
CA ILE A 15 26.71 11.80 -33.90
C ILE A 15 25.55 10.96 -33.35
N MET A 16 24.48 11.61 -32.89
CA MET A 16 23.29 10.91 -32.38
C MET A 16 22.64 10.03 -33.45
N GLN A 17 22.58 10.48 -34.71
CA GLN A 17 22.04 9.70 -35.83
C GLN A 17 22.84 8.43 -36.14
N ARG A 18 24.18 8.47 -35.96
CA ARG A 18 25.08 7.33 -36.18
C ARG A 18 25.21 6.43 -34.95
N SER A 19 24.64 6.82 -33.82
CA SER A 19 24.74 6.06 -32.57
C SER A 19 24.01 4.72 -32.68
N ARG A 20 24.64 3.66 -32.19
CA ARG A 20 24.02 2.34 -32.03
C ARG A 20 22.84 2.35 -31.05
N TYR A 21 22.77 3.38 -30.20
CA TYR A 21 21.71 3.56 -29.21
C TYR A 21 20.60 4.50 -29.67
N ARG A 22 20.63 4.98 -30.93
CA ARG A 22 19.55 5.78 -31.49
C ARG A 22 18.21 5.03 -31.34
N GLY A 23 17.17 5.71 -30.84
CA GLY A 23 15.86 5.08 -30.62
C GLY A 23 15.76 4.24 -29.35
N ARG A 24 16.89 3.81 -28.74
CA ARG A 24 16.88 2.92 -27.57
C ARG A 24 16.50 3.65 -26.28
N PHE A 25 16.89 4.91 -26.16
CA PHE A 25 16.72 5.73 -24.94
C PHE A 25 15.96 7.03 -25.20
N ASP A 26 15.17 7.09 -26.28
CA ASP A 26 14.43 8.30 -26.65
C ASP A 26 13.19 8.49 -25.78
N THR A 27 12.71 7.44 -25.10
CA THR A 27 11.58 7.51 -24.18
C THR A 27 12.06 7.92 -22.78
N PRO A 28 11.67 9.11 -22.29
CA PRO A 28 11.96 9.47 -20.91
C PRO A 28 11.16 8.56 -19.98
N VAL A 29 11.83 8.02 -18.97
CA VAL A 29 11.19 7.26 -17.89
C VAL A 29 11.28 8.12 -16.64
N ASP A 30 10.14 8.62 -16.19
CA ASP A 30 10.02 9.23 -14.87
C ASP A 30 9.87 8.12 -13.83
N ARG A 31 10.66 8.17 -12.76
CA ARG A 31 10.68 7.11 -11.74
C ARG A 31 10.30 7.74 -10.41
N ASP A 32 9.26 7.20 -9.81
CA ASP A 32 8.91 7.53 -8.43
C ASP A 32 10.15 7.35 -7.54
N SER A 33 10.51 8.40 -6.82
CA SER A 33 11.69 8.34 -5.97
C SER A 33 11.42 7.40 -4.78
N ALA A 34 12.44 6.70 -4.31
CA ALA A 34 12.30 5.85 -3.11
C ALA A 34 11.76 6.66 -1.91
N PHE A 35 12.10 7.95 -1.86
CA PHE A 35 11.59 8.90 -0.87
C PHE A 35 10.08 9.12 -1.00
N GLU A 36 9.56 9.35 -2.21
CA GLU A 36 8.11 9.51 -2.45
C GLU A 36 7.32 8.27 -2.06
N MET A 37 7.81 7.09 -2.45
CA MET A 37 7.15 5.83 -2.07
C MET A 37 7.12 5.61 -0.56
N LEU A 38 8.22 5.92 0.13
CA LEU A 38 8.29 5.81 1.59
C LEU A 38 7.36 6.80 2.28
N LYS A 39 7.34 8.05 1.80
CA LYS A 39 6.45 9.09 2.32
C LYS A 39 4.98 8.68 2.20
N GLN A 40 4.55 8.23 1.01
CA GLN A 40 3.18 7.74 0.79
C GLN A 40 2.81 6.62 1.75
N ARG A 41 3.67 5.60 1.92
CA ARG A 41 3.42 4.50 2.87
C ARG A 41 3.29 4.97 4.31
N THR A 42 4.12 5.92 4.73
CA THR A 42 4.03 6.47 6.09
C THR A 42 2.71 7.22 6.29
N GLU A 43 2.28 8.01 5.32
CA GLU A 43 1.01 8.75 5.37
C GLU A 43 -0.21 7.82 5.34
N GLU A 44 -0.19 6.77 4.54
CA GLU A 44 -1.24 5.75 4.49
C GLU A 44 -1.36 5.02 5.83
N THR A 45 -0.23 4.60 6.39
CA THR A 45 -0.20 3.95 7.71
C THR A 45 -0.75 4.87 8.79
N GLN A 46 -0.38 6.15 8.78
CA GLN A 46 -0.90 7.15 9.73
C GLN A 46 -2.40 7.39 9.55
N ARG A 47 -2.90 7.47 8.32
CA ARG A 47 -4.34 7.59 8.07
C ARG A 47 -5.09 6.37 8.58
N GLN A 48 -4.57 5.17 8.33
CA GLN A 48 -5.21 3.93 8.78
C GLN A 48 -5.22 3.81 10.30
N THR A 49 -4.13 4.18 10.99
CA THR A 49 -4.10 4.17 12.46
C THR A 49 -5.08 5.18 13.04
N GLN A 50 -5.17 6.38 12.47
CA GLN A 50 -6.15 7.40 12.90
C GLN A 50 -7.59 6.92 12.71
N LEU A 51 -7.94 6.36 11.56
CA LEU A 51 -9.27 5.81 11.31
C LEU A 51 -9.59 4.66 12.28
N SER A 52 -8.64 3.76 12.53
CA SER A 52 -8.83 2.67 13.49
C SER A 52 -9.00 3.16 14.93
N ALA A 53 -8.31 4.24 15.31
CA ALA A 53 -8.44 4.86 16.63
C ALA A 53 -9.80 5.55 16.79
N GLN A 54 -10.28 6.25 15.74
CA GLN A 54 -11.61 6.86 15.73
C GLN A 54 -12.71 5.80 15.86
N HIS A 55 -12.64 4.72 15.07
CA HIS A 55 -13.59 3.61 15.20
C HIS A 55 -13.52 2.94 16.59
N ALA A 56 -12.33 2.76 17.15
CA ALA A 56 -12.19 2.21 18.50
C ALA A 56 -12.77 3.15 19.57
N GLU A 57 -12.67 4.47 19.40
CA GLU A 57 -13.29 5.45 20.30
C GLU A 57 -14.82 5.47 20.16
N GLU A 58 -15.35 5.38 18.94
CA GLU A 58 -16.78 5.27 18.68
C GLU A 58 -17.36 3.98 19.28
N GLU A 59 -16.68 2.83 19.11
CA GLU A 59 -17.06 1.56 19.73
C GLU A 59 -17.04 1.64 21.26
N LYS A 60 -16.03 2.30 21.85
CA LYS A 60 -15.95 2.51 23.31
C LYS A 60 -17.07 3.40 23.82
N LYS A 61 -17.42 4.47 23.10
CA LYS A 61 -18.55 5.36 23.45
C LYS A 61 -19.90 4.65 23.29
N ALA A 62 -20.08 3.84 22.24
CA ALA A 62 -21.28 3.00 22.07
C ALA A 62 -21.37 1.89 23.13
N GLN A 63 -20.23 1.34 23.57
CA GLN A 63 -20.20 0.42 24.71
C GLN A 63 -20.49 1.10 26.04
N SER A 64 -20.06 2.34 26.28
CA SER A 64 -20.32 3.03 27.54
C SER A 64 -21.77 3.48 27.68
N THR A 65 -22.45 3.87 26.59
CA THR A 65 -23.89 4.21 26.61
C THR A 65 -24.79 2.98 26.73
N ALA A 66 -24.40 1.83 26.17
CA ALA A 66 -25.12 0.57 26.32
C ALA A 66 -24.82 -0.18 27.64
N ARG A 67 -24.07 0.44 28.58
CA ARG A 67 -23.59 -0.22 29.82
C ARG A 67 -24.61 -0.30 30.95
N THR A 68 -25.85 0.19 30.75
CA THR A 68 -26.95 0.07 31.72
C THR A 68 -27.48 -1.36 31.89
N SER A 69 -27.21 -2.30 30.97
CA SER A 69 -27.58 -3.71 31.14
C SER A 69 -26.67 -4.64 30.33
N ARG A 70 -25.52 -5.03 30.88
CA ARG A 70 -24.58 -6.02 30.29
C ARG A 70 -24.06 -6.99 31.34
N ARG A 71 -24.92 -7.82 31.91
CA ARG A 71 -24.48 -9.10 32.45
C ARG A 71 -24.73 -10.15 31.39
N GLN A 72 -23.72 -10.37 30.54
CA GLN A 72 -23.74 -11.52 29.65
C GLN A 72 -23.58 -12.78 30.49
N THR A 73 -24.41 -13.77 30.24
CA THR A 73 -24.26 -15.06 30.90
C THR A 73 -22.96 -15.74 30.43
N PRO A 74 -22.34 -16.62 31.24
CA PRO A 74 -21.16 -17.37 30.82
C PRO A 74 -21.36 -18.13 29.49
N MET A 75 -22.60 -18.58 29.22
CA MET A 75 -22.97 -19.23 27.97
C MET A 75 -22.95 -18.26 26.78
N GLU A 76 -23.49 -17.05 26.91
CA GLU A 76 -23.45 -16.03 25.86
C GLU A 76 -22.04 -15.55 25.52
N ALA A 77 -21.17 -15.42 26.53
CA ALA A 77 -19.78 -15.05 26.32
C ALA A 77 -19.02 -16.16 25.57
N PHE A 78 -19.32 -17.43 25.88
CA PHE A 78 -18.75 -18.57 25.18
C PHE A 78 -19.24 -18.67 23.72
N ILE A 79 -20.53 -18.44 23.47
CA ILE A 79 -21.10 -18.41 22.10
C ILE A 79 -20.52 -17.24 21.30
N SER A 80 -20.46 -16.03 21.89
CA SER A 80 -19.93 -14.85 21.19
C SER A 80 -18.44 -14.99 20.85
N SER A 81 -17.65 -15.59 21.76
CA SER A 81 -16.22 -15.81 21.54
C SER A 81 -15.95 -16.91 20.52
N THR A 82 -16.73 -17.99 20.51
CA THR A 82 -16.62 -19.05 19.49
C THR A 82 -17.01 -18.55 18.11
N VAL A 83 -18.08 -17.77 17.97
CA VAL A 83 -18.47 -17.16 16.67
C VAL A 83 -17.36 -16.24 16.13
N ARG A 84 -16.78 -15.38 16.99
CA ARG A 84 -15.71 -14.47 16.55
C ARG A 84 -14.41 -15.21 16.22
N ALA A 85 -14.08 -16.28 16.95
CA ALA A 85 -12.90 -17.10 16.69
C ALA A 85 -13.03 -17.87 15.37
N ILE A 86 -14.17 -18.52 15.14
CA ILE A 86 -14.43 -19.32 13.93
C ILE A 86 -14.51 -18.42 12.70
N GLY A 87 -15.21 -17.29 12.80
CA GLY A 87 -15.38 -16.36 11.66
C GLY A 87 -14.04 -15.79 11.16
N SER A 88 -13.18 -15.33 12.06
CA SER A 88 -11.91 -14.71 11.68
C SER A 88 -10.86 -15.69 11.12
N GLN A 89 -10.96 -16.98 11.48
CA GLN A 89 -10.08 -18.03 10.95
C GLN A 89 -10.51 -18.49 9.56
N ILE A 90 -11.81 -18.69 9.34
CA ILE A 90 -12.36 -19.07 8.03
C ILE A 90 -12.14 -17.96 7.01
N GLU A 91 -12.36 -16.70 7.42
CA GLU A 91 -12.18 -15.53 6.57
C GLU A 91 -10.75 -15.43 6.01
N ARG A 92 -9.73 -15.49 6.89
CA ARG A 92 -8.33 -15.36 6.46
C ARG A 92 -7.86 -16.52 5.58
N GLN A 93 -8.39 -17.72 5.78
CA GLN A 93 -8.06 -18.87 4.93
C GLN A 93 -8.72 -18.77 3.56
N LEU A 94 -9.97 -18.30 3.48
CA LEU A 94 -10.64 -18.03 2.20
C LEU A 94 -9.94 -16.91 1.43
N PHE A 95 -9.58 -15.81 2.09
CA PHE A 95 -8.82 -14.73 1.45
C PHE A 95 -7.47 -15.21 0.92
N ARG A 96 -6.72 -16.03 1.67
CA ARG A 96 -5.43 -16.57 1.21
C ARG A 96 -5.58 -17.61 0.11
N SER A 97 -6.66 -18.40 0.11
CA SER A 97 -6.95 -19.37 -0.94
C SER A 97 -7.31 -18.66 -2.26
N LEU A 98 -8.14 -17.62 -2.20
CA LEU A 98 -8.54 -16.83 -3.36
C LEU A 98 -7.41 -15.93 -3.89
N LEU A 99 -6.63 -15.28 -3.02
CA LEU A 99 -5.45 -14.51 -3.45
C LEU A 99 -4.28 -15.40 -3.88
N GLY A 100 -4.16 -16.60 -3.31
CA GLY A 100 -3.11 -17.56 -3.64
C GLY A 100 -3.28 -18.22 -5.01
N SER A 101 -4.51 -18.33 -5.51
CA SER A 101 -4.79 -18.85 -6.86
C SER A 101 -4.61 -17.80 -7.96
N LEU A 102 -4.63 -16.50 -7.63
CA LEU A 102 -4.46 -15.40 -8.60
C LEU A 102 -2.99 -14.99 -8.83
N LYS A 103 -2.05 -15.58 -8.09
CA LYS A 103 -0.62 -15.25 -8.16
C LYS A 103 0.25 -16.42 -8.66
N ARG A 104 -0.35 -17.37 -9.39
CA ARG A 104 0.38 -18.37 -10.18
C ARG A 104 0.34 -18.02 -11.66
#